data_AF-A0A0K0FXA3-F1
#
_entry.id   AF-A0A0K0FXA3-F1
#
_cell.length_a   1.000
_cell.length_b   1.000
_cell.length_c   1.000
_cell.angle_alpha   90.00
_cell.angle_beta   90.00
_cell.angle_gamma   90.00
#
_symmetry.space_group_name_H-M   'P 1'
#
loop_
_entity.id
_entity.type
_entity.pdbx_description
1 polymer ?
#
loop_
_entity_poly.entity_id
_entity_poly.type
_entity_poly.pdbx_seq_one_letter_code
_entity_poly.pdbx_strand_id
1 'polypeptide(L)'
;MFNIIALITLLFYLFSHIDGSCDYYENYNLLGTMKNTSVQTQICSSDDVTCTYVTLSIPGLVVGSFSGCPGMTNFILTTIVASRFDILNKFKAIINNQTNIIDQDLLCHRSMDGTHRDLIDTMSGTGQFFVRCYTQGETYNNPSVQFHPPTRDVVPVKCNNFQDHAICTEGYCGMLEVSSITPGGYSQVSQRYQYCPNDIINQLYLISTELNITFGNALIDATHDIGSICVNKSNQKVLYKNGLSSYFWYVNCYVPSNTNSVQFPDIPNLMFYATTTTTSNPIMTTTKLATPSSNLQIYTIILLMIFSYIFKV
;
A
#
# COMPACT_ATOMS: atom_id res chain seq x y z
N MET A 1 4.61 43.55 -45.84
CA MET A 1 5.21 43.22 -44.53
C MET A 1 4.22 42.52 -43.59
N PHE A 2 2.99 43.03 -43.43
CA PHE A 2 1.96 42.44 -42.55
C PHE A 2 1.60 40.98 -42.87
N ASN A 3 1.45 40.62 -44.15
CA ASN A 3 1.13 39.24 -44.57
C ASN A 3 2.24 38.23 -44.28
N ILE A 4 3.52 38.65 -44.26
CA ILE A 4 4.65 37.76 -43.95
C ILE A 4 4.69 37.47 -42.46
N ILE A 5 4.45 38.49 -41.61
CA ILE A 5 4.39 38.33 -40.16
C ILE A 5 3.22 37.43 -39.76
N ALA A 6 2.04 37.63 -40.36
CA ALA A 6 0.86 36.80 -40.10
C ALA A 6 1.07 35.32 -40.49
N LEU A 7 1.74 35.06 -41.63
CA LEU A 7 2.10 33.72 -42.06
C LEU A 7 3.13 33.07 -41.12
N ILE A 8 4.13 33.84 -40.68
CA ILE A 8 5.12 33.38 -39.70
C ILE A 8 4.44 33.05 -38.37
N THR A 9 3.56 33.90 -37.84
CA THR A 9 2.83 33.60 -36.60
C THR A 9 1.88 32.42 -36.76
N LEU A 10 1.24 32.24 -37.92
CA LEU A 10 0.41 31.06 -38.19
C LEU A 10 1.25 29.78 -38.27
N LEU A 11 2.41 29.82 -38.92
CA LEU A 11 3.34 28.69 -38.96
C LEU A 11 3.86 28.37 -37.55
N PHE A 12 4.30 29.37 -36.77
CA PHE A 12 4.70 29.16 -35.39
C PHE A 12 3.57 28.59 -34.54
N TYR A 13 2.33 29.07 -34.72
CA TYR A 13 1.14 28.54 -34.03
C TYR A 13 0.86 27.07 -34.40
N LEU A 14 0.99 26.71 -35.68
CA LEU A 14 0.81 25.33 -36.16
C LEU A 14 1.96 24.40 -35.75
N PHE A 15 3.18 24.91 -35.63
CA PHE A 15 4.34 24.15 -35.13
C PHE A 15 4.42 24.09 -33.61
N SER A 16 3.77 25.01 -32.89
CA SER A 16 3.69 25.02 -31.42
C SER A 16 2.50 24.21 -30.87
N HIS A 17 1.81 23.44 -31.72
CA HIS A 17 0.73 22.50 -31.37
C HIS A 17 1.00 21.15 -32.04
N ILE A 18 2.25 20.69 -31.99
CA ILE A 18 2.53 19.30 -32.34
C ILE A 18 2.16 18.50 -31.10
N ASP A 19 0.92 18.03 -31.08
CA ASP A 19 0.42 17.17 -30.02
C ASP A 19 1.39 16.02 -29.76
N GLY A 20 1.93 16.00 -28.55
CA GLY A 20 2.74 14.90 -28.06
C GLY A 20 2.01 13.57 -28.06
N SER A 21 2.69 12.49 -28.43
CA SER A 21 2.15 11.14 -28.26
C SER A 21 3.05 10.22 -27.44
N CYS A 22 2.42 9.39 -26.62
CA CYS A 22 3.08 8.38 -25.79
C CYS A 22 2.48 7.00 -26.05
N ASP A 23 3.30 5.96 -25.92
CA ASP A 23 2.82 4.59 -25.85
C ASP A 23 2.14 4.36 -24.49
N TYR A 24 0.83 4.12 -24.54
CA TYR A 24 0.00 3.80 -23.39
C TYR A 24 -0.26 2.30 -23.30
N TYR A 25 -0.05 1.74 -22.13
CA TYR A 25 -0.51 0.41 -21.77
C TYR A 25 -0.53 0.21 -20.25
N GLU A 26 -1.31 -0.78 -19.82
CA GLU A 26 -1.37 -1.28 -18.46
C GLU A 26 -1.12 -2.79 -18.52
N ASN A 27 -0.10 -3.26 -17.81
CA ASN A 27 0.19 -4.68 -17.65
C ASN A 27 0.66 -4.94 -16.23
N TYR A 28 -0.27 -4.91 -15.28
CA TYR A 28 0.02 -5.16 -13.86
C TYR A 28 -1.11 -5.89 -13.16
N ASN A 29 -0.75 -6.64 -12.11
CA ASN A 29 -1.69 -7.25 -11.18
C ASN A 29 -1.64 -6.46 -9.88
N LEU A 30 -2.76 -5.83 -9.50
CA LEU A 30 -2.93 -5.09 -8.24
C LEU A 30 -3.92 -5.84 -7.36
N LEU A 31 -3.48 -6.28 -6.19
CA LEU A 31 -4.29 -7.00 -5.21
C LEU A 31 -5.07 -8.17 -5.83
N GLY A 32 -4.42 -8.93 -6.72
CA GLY A 32 -5.00 -10.08 -7.41
C GLY A 32 -5.81 -9.74 -8.67
N THR A 33 -6.10 -8.46 -8.93
CA THR A 33 -6.82 -8.00 -10.14
C THR A 33 -5.83 -7.61 -11.24
N MET A 34 -5.94 -8.25 -12.39
CA MET A 34 -5.12 -8.05 -13.57
C MET A 34 -5.65 -6.90 -14.44
N LYS A 35 -4.76 -5.99 -14.80
CA LYS A 35 -4.98 -4.94 -15.80
C LYS A 35 -4.07 -5.20 -16.98
N ASN A 36 -4.67 -5.56 -18.10
CA ASN A 36 -3.96 -5.88 -19.34
C ASN A 36 -4.62 -5.13 -20.50
N THR A 37 -3.96 -4.11 -21.01
CA THR A 37 -4.36 -3.39 -22.21
C THR A 37 -3.32 -3.58 -23.31
N SER A 38 -3.78 -3.64 -24.56
CA SER A 38 -2.89 -3.58 -25.71
C SER A 38 -2.19 -2.22 -25.74
N VAL A 39 -0.96 -2.17 -26.25
CA VAL A 39 -0.26 -0.91 -26.52
C VAL A 39 -1.09 -0.06 -27.47
N GLN A 40 -1.33 1.19 -27.09
CA GLN A 40 -2.05 2.18 -27.88
C GLN A 40 -1.27 3.49 -27.86
N THR A 41 -1.25 4.22 -28.97
CA THR A 41 -0.70 5.57 -29.00
C THR A 41 -1.73 6.55 -28.44
N GLN A 42 -1.35 7.31 -27.42
CA GLN A 42 -2.21 8.29 -26.76
C GLN A 42 -1.64 9.70 -26.92
N ILE A 43 -2.51 10.66 -27.28
CA ILE A 43 -2.19 12.09 -27.38
C ILE A 43 -2.21 12.70 -25.97
N CYS A 44 -1.13 13.39 -25.58
CA CYS A 44 -1.01 14.06 -24.29
C CYS A 44 -1.38 15.55 -24.41
N SER A 45 -2.07 16.10 -23.40
CA SER A 45 -2.67 17.45 -23.46
C SER A 45 -1.66 18.63 -23.37
N SER A 46 -0.36 18.39 -23.56
CA SER A 46 0.67 19.44 -23.56
C SER A 46 1.95 18.96 -24.27
N ASP A 47 2.57 19.85 -25.03
CA ASP A 47 3.76 19.59 -25.87
C ASP A 47 5.05 19.43 -25.04
N ASP A 48 5.04 19.87 -23.77
CA ASP A 48 6.19 19.78 -22.85
C ASP A 48 6.16 18.51 -21.97
N VAL A 49 5.27 17.56 -22.27
CA VAL A 49 4.95 16.46 -21.36
C VAL A 49 5.84 15.25 -21.63
N THR A 50 6.70 14.88 -20.68
CA THR A 50 7.46 13.62 -20.74
C THR A 50 6.53 12.41 -20.62
N CYS A 51 6.72 11.41 -21.47
CA CYS A 51 6.07 10.11 -21.30
C CYS A 51 6.69 9.39 -20.10
N THR A 52 5.89 8.61 -19.37
CA THR A 52 6.37 7.91 -18.17
C THR A 52 6.17 6.41 -18.33
N TYR A 53 7.23 5.64 -18.09
CA TYR A 53 7.18 4.20 -17.88
C TYR A 53 7.44 3.90 -16.41
N VAL A 54 6.57 3.09 -15.79
CA VAL A 54 6.73 2.64 -14.42
C VAL A 54 6.66 1.12 -14.39
N THR A 55 7.55 0.48 -13.65
CA THR A 55 7.43 -0.93 -13.28
C THR A 55 7.74 -1.12 -11.80
N LEU A 56 6.97 -2.00 -11.17
CA LEU A 56 7.08 -2.25 -9.75
C LEU A 56 6.72 -3.69 -9.40
N SER A 57 7.36 -4.19 -8.35
CA SER A 57 7.10 -5.49 -7.75
C SER A 57 7.14 -5.32 -6.23
N ILE A 58 5.98 -5.18 -5.62
CA ILE A 58 5.81 -5.06 -4.16
C ILE A 58 5.07 -6.31 -3.67
N PRO A 59 5.70 -7.16 -2.84
CA PRO A 59 5.10 -8.41 -2.39
C PRO A 59 3.71 -8.20 -1.78
N GLY A 60 2.73 -8.98 -2.26
CA GLY A 60 1.35 -8.93 -1.77
C GLY A 60 0.56 -7.67 -2.12
N LEU A 61 1.12 -6.76 -2.93
CA LEU A 61 0.41 -5.57 -3.39
C LEU A 61 0.28 -5.54 -4.91
N VAL A 62 1.41 -5.43 -5.61
CA VAL A 62 1.42 -5.16 -7.05
C VAL A 62 2.63 -5.80 -7.71
N VAL A 63 2.44 -6.29 -8.92
CA VAL A 63 3.54 -6.68 -9.82
C VAL A 63 3.18 -6.29 -11.24
N GLY A 64 4.09 -5.65 -11.96
CA GLY A 64 3.88 -5.34 -13.38
C GLY A 64 4.47 -4.01 -13.82
N SER A 65 3.93 -3.51 -14.93
CA SER A 65 4.34 -2.25 -15.56
C SER A 65 3.19 -1.53 -16.23
N PHE A 66 3.30 -0.21 -16.35
CA PHE A 66 2.40 0.62 -17.14
C PHE A 66 3.16 1.80 -17.73
N SER A 67 2.65 2.34 -18.82
CA SER A 67 3.23 3.49 -19.53
C SER A 67 2.13 4.43 -20.02
N GLY A 68 2.45 5.70 -20.19
CA GLY A 68 1.56 6.67 -20.83
C GLY A 68 1.87 8.12 -20.49
N CYS A 69 0.88 8.98 -20.70
CA CYS A 69 0.95 10.38 -20.30
C CYS A 69 0.96 10.53 -18.77
N PRO A 70 1.70 11.51 -18.21
CA PRO A 70 1.81 11.82 -16.78
C PRO A 70 0.52 11.80 -15.99
N GLY A 71 -0.55 12.43 -16.50
CA GLY A 71 -1.83 12.47 -15.78
C GLY A 71 -2.37 11.07 -15.47
N MET A 72 -2.27 10.14 -16.42
CA MET A 72 -2.72 8.76 -16.25
C MET A 72 -1.74 7.95 -15.41
N THR A 73 -0.44 8.04 -15.69
CA THR A 73 0.59 7.27 -14.96
C THR A 73 0.66 7.68 -13.50
N ASN A 74 0.55 8.97 -13.20
CA ASN A 74 0.53 9.48 -11.82
C ASN A 74 -0.73 9.06 -11.11
N PHE A 75 -1.88 9.05 -11.78
CA PHE A 75 -3.12 8.56 -11.20
C PHE A 75 -3.04 7.05 -10.86
N ILE A 76 -2.55 6.22 -11.80
CA ILE A 76 -2.36 4.78 -11.59
C ILE A 76 -1.40 4.54 -10.42
N LEU A 77 -0.22 5.18 -10.44
CA LEU A 77 0.77 5.00 -9.39
C LEU A 77 0.25 5.50 -8.03
N THR A 78 -0.44 6.64 -7.98
CA THR A 78 -1.09 7.17 -6.77
C THR A 78 -2.09 6.16 -6.21
N THR A 79 -2.94 5.57 -7.06
CA THR A 79 -3.93 4.57 -6.67
C THR A 79 -3.26 3.34 -6.05
N ILE A 80 -2.17 2.87 -6.68
CA ILE A 80 -1.40 1.73 -6.18
C ILE A 80 -0.77 2.05 -4.82
N VAL A 81 -0.05 3.16 -4.68
CA VAL A 81 0.66 3.50 -3.43
C VAL A 81 -0.31 3.83 -2.30
N ALA A 82 -1.47 4.43 -2.59
CA ALA A 82 -2.47 4.77 -1.59
C ALA A 82 -3.22 3.56 -1.01
N SER A 83 -3.20 2.41 -1.69
CA SER A 83 -3.86 1.19 -1.22
C SER A 83 -3.20 0.57 0.03
N ARG A 84 -1.95 0.96 0.33
CA ARG A 84 -1.18 0.52 1.50
C ARG A 84 -0.46 1.66 2.21
N PHE A 85 -0.65 1.78 3.52
CA PHE A 85 -0.09 2.89 4.29
C PHE A 85 1.43 2.87 4.38
N ASP A 86 2.04 1.69 4.48
CA ASP A 86 3.50 1.57 4.51
C ASP A 86 4.13 2.02 3.19
N ILE A 87 3.48 1.71 2.06
CA ILE A 87 3.91 2.16 0.73
C ILE A 87 3.65 3.65 0.54
N LEU A 88 2.46 4.14 0.87
CA LEU A 88 2.12 5.56 0.82
C LEU A 88 3.17 6.41 1.55
N ASN A 89 3.60 5.98 2.74
CA ASN A 89 4.60 6.68 3.51
C ASN A 89 5.97 6.76 2.79
N LYS A 90 6.37 5.72 2.06
CA LYS A 90 7.61 5.69 1.26
C LYS A 90 7.56 6.61 0.04
N PHE A 91 6.36 6.83 -0.51
CA PHE A 91 6.14 7.70 -1.67
C PHE A 91 5.74 9.14 -1.29
N LYS A 92 5.53 9.43 0.00
CA LYS A 92 5.06 10.74 0.48
C LYS A 92 5.86 11.93 -0.04
N ALA A 93 7.18 11.78 -0.20
CA ALA A 93 8.06 12.85 -0.67
C ALA A 93 7.80 13.29 -2.12
N ILE A 94 7.12 12.47 -2.93
CA ILE A 94 6.78 12.77 -4.33
C ILE A 94 5.28 12.94 -4.55
N ILE A 95 4.49 12.99 -3.47
CA ILE A 95 3.05 13.27 -3.54
C ILE A 95 2.85 14.76 -3.32
N ASN A 96 2.11 15.40 -4.22
CA ASN A 96 1.72 16.78 -4.07
C ASN A 96 0.69 16.92 -2.94
N ASN A 97 1.00 17.72 -1.92
CA ASN A 97 0.17 17.88 -0.72
C ASN A 97 -1.21 18.53 -0.99
N GLN A 98 -1.39 19.21 -2.12
CA GLN A 98 -2.65 19.88 -2.47
C GLN A 98 -3.58 18.92 -3.22
N THR A 99 -3.06 18.20 -4.20
CA THR A 99 -3.85 17.30 -5.06
C THR A 99 -3.93 15.88 -4.52
N ASN A 100 -3.02 15.48 -3.62
CA ASN A 100 -2.78 14.11 -3.18
C ASN A 100 -2.46 13.15 -4.34
N ILE A 101 -1.93 13.67 -5.45
CA ILE A 101 -1.48 12.91 -6.61
C ILE A 101 0.05 13.01 -6.68
N ILE A 102 0.69 11.99 -7.24
CA ILE A 102 2.12 12.03 -7.53
C ILE A 102 2.46 13.23 -8.42
N ASP A 103 3.46 13.97 -7.98
CA ASP A 103 4.05 15.08 -8.69
C ASP A 103 4.96 14.55 -9.78
N GLN A 104 4.65 14.88 -11.04
CA GLN A 104 5.36 14.34 -12.20
C GLN A 104 6.84 14.70 -12.18
N ASP A 105 7.15 15.96 -11.87
CA ASP A 105 8.52 16.44 -11.92
C ASP A 105 9.33 15.71 -10.85
N LEU A 106 8.81 15.62 -9.62
CA LEU A 106 9.49 14.89 -8.53
C LEU A 106 9.62 13.39 -8.84
N LEU A 107 8.64 12.78 -9.51
CA LEU A 107 8.72 11.40 -9.99
C LEU A 107 9.84 11.25 -11.03
N CYS A 108 9.93 12.14 -12.01
CA CYS A 108 10.98 12.12 -13.03
C CYS A 108 12.37 12.42 -12.48
N HIS A 109 12.52 13.17 -11.39
CA HIS A 109 13.81 13.31 -10.71
C HIS A 109 14.32 11.98 -10.13
N ARG A 110 13.44 10.98 -9.91
CA ARG A 110 13.83 9.61 -9.55
C ARG A 110 14.18 8.74 -10.75
N SER A 111 13.86 9.17 -11.96
CA SER A 111 14.33 8.52 -13.19
C SER A 111 15.83 8.75 -13.32
N MET A 112 16.64 7.95 -12.60
CA MET A 112 18.09 8.02 -12.71
C MET A 112 18.56 7.62 -14.12
N ASP A 113 19.68 8.19 -14.55
CA ASP A 113 20.41 7.72 -15.73
C ASP A 113 20.85 6.26 -15.52
N GLY A 114 20.12 5.30 -16.10
CA GLY A 114 20.54 3.90 -16.16
C GLY A 114 19.43 2.86 -15.98
N THR A 115 19.83 1.68 -15.49
CA THR A 115 19.00 0.47 -15.36
C THR A 115 18.79 0.06 -13.89
N HIS A 116 19.03 0.98 -12.95
CA HIS A 116 19.02 0.70 -11.52
C HIS A 116 17.60 0.75 -10.97
N ARG A 117 17.27 -0.22 -10.12
CA ARG A 117 15.98 -0.34 -9.43
C ARG A 117 16.12 0.24 -8.02
N ASP A 118 15.12 1.00 -7.60
CA ASP A 118 14.97 1.40 -6.20
C ASP A 118 14.43 0.21 -5.41
N LEU A 119 15.11 -0.13 -4.31
CA LEU A 119 14.61 -1.08 -3.33
C LEU A 119 13.78 -0.34 -2.29
N ILE A 120 12.60 -0.86 -1.99
CA ILE A 120 11.67 -0.27 -1.04
C ILE A 120 11.42 -1.28 0.07
N ASP A 121 11.85 -0.99 1.29
CA ASP A 121 11.52 -1.83 2.43
C ASP A 121 10.05 -1.64 2.81
N THR A 122 9.28 -2.72 2.81
CA THR A 122 7.84 -2.72 3.09
C THR A 122 7.52 -3.74 4.18
N MET A 123 6.33 -3.63 4.78
CA MET A 123 5.84 -4.57 5.79
C MET A 123 5.66 -5.99 5.25
N SER A 124 5.59 -6.16 3.93
CA SER A 124 5.44 -7.47 3.28
C SER A 124 6.74 -8.00 2.67
N GLY A 125 7.88 -7.33 2.92
CA GLY A 125 9.18 -7.65 2.34
C GLY A 125 9.71 -6.55 1.43
N THR A 126 10.87 -6.79 0.81
CA THR A 126 11.52 -5.82 -0.07
C THR A 126 10.79 -5.73 -1.42
N GLY A 127 10.27 -4.54 -1.73
CA GLY A 127 9.73 -4.18 -3.03
C GLY A 127 10.80 -3.62 -3.98
N GLN A 128 10.52 -3.65 -5.27
CA GLN A 128 11.35 -3.06 -6.31
C GLN A 128 10.52 -2.05 -7.11
N PHE A 129 11.11 -0.90 -7.42
CA PHE A 129 10.49 0.18 -8.17
C PHE A 129 11.46 0.71 -9.21
N PHE A 130 10.94 1.00 -10.40
CA PHE A 130 11.69 1.64 -11.47
C PHE A 130 10.76 2.58 -12.23
N VAL A 131 11.27 3.76 -12.53
CA VAL A 131 10.59 4.75 -13.34
C VAL A 131 11.55 5.29 -14.40
N ARG A 132 11.03 5.50 -15.60
CA ARG A 132 11.73 6.22 -16.67
C ARG A 132 10.82 7.27 -17.26
N CYS A 133 11.28 8.52 -17.26
CA CYS A 133 10.67 9.58 -18.04
C CYS A 133 11.43 9.75 -19.36
N TYR A 134 10.71 9.89 -20.47
CA TYR A 134 11.30 10.01 -21.81
C TYR A 134 10.54 11.04 -22.65
N THR A 135 11.16 11.53 -23.71
CA THR A 135 10.56 12.59 -24.54
C THR A 135 9.44 12.03 -25.42
N GLN A 136 8.53 12.89 -25.84
CA GLN A 136 7.42 12.49 -26.71
C GLN A 136 7.92 12.02 -28.07
N GLY A 137 7.25 11.03 -28.66
CA GLY A 137 7.67 10.44 -29.94
C GLY A 137 8.88 9.51 -29.84
N GLU A 138 9.58 9.45 -28.71
CA GLU A 138 10.49 8.34 -28.42
C GLU A 138 9.67 7.11 -28.05
N THR A 139 10.01 5.96 -28.64
CA THR A 139 9.40 4.67 -28.28
C THR A 139 10.28 3.98 -27.26
N TYR A 140 9.69 3.56 -26.14
CA TYR A 140 10.39 2.82 -25.09
C TYR A 140 10.00 1.33 -25.08
N ASN A 141 10.23 0.68 -26.22
CA ASN A 141 9.74 -0.69 -26.48
C ASN A 141 10.47 -1.79 -25.71
N ASN A 142 11.69 -1.53 -25.25
CA ASN A 142 12.55 -2.53 -24.58
C ASN A 142 13.03 -1.98 -23.23
N PRO A 143 12.16 -1.94 -22.21
CA PRO A 143 12.55 -1.45 -20.91
C PRO A 143 13.65 -2.32 -20.30
N SER A 144 14.70 -1.67 -19.79
CA SER A 144 15.83 -2.35 -19.15
C SER A 144 15.45 -3.13 -17.88
N VAL A 145 14.36 -2.70 -17.25
CA VAL A 145 13.77 -3.34 -16.09
C VAL A 145 12.30 -3.54 -16.40
N GLN A 146 11.81 -4.77 -16.24
CA GLN A 146 10.41 -5.10 -16.39
C GLN A 146 10.03 -6.21 -15.41
N PHE A 147 8.92 -6.02 -14.70
CA PHE A 147 8.27 -7.08 -13.94
C PHE A 147 7.05 -7.57 -14.69
N HIS A 148 6.90 -8.88 -14.77
CA HIS A 148 5.77 -9.51 -15.47
C HIS A 148 4.72 -9.96 -14.45
N PRO A 149 3.47 -9.49 -14.56
CA PRO A 149 2.38 -9.99 -13.74
C PRO A 149 1.99 -11.42 -14.15
N PRO A 150 1.19 -12.12 -13.32
CA PRO A 150 0.49 -13.33 -13.76
C PRO A 150 -0.43 -13.04 -14.95
N THR A 151 -0.75 -14.07 -15.73
CA THR A 151 -1.55 -13.94 -16.97
C THR A 151 -3.06 -13.87 -16.74
N ARG A 152 -3.54 -14.05 -15.51
CA ARG A 152 -4.96 -14.10 -15.15
C ARG A 152 -5.21 -13.50 -13.78
N ASP A 153 -6.44 -13.07 -13.58
CA ASP A 153 -6.94 -12.68 -12.25
C ASP A 153 -6.80 -13.83 -11.25
N VAL A 154 -6.56 -13.46 -10.00
CA VAL A 154 -6.69 -14.37 -8.88
C VAL A 154 -8.18 -14.56 -8.58
N VAL A 155 -8.59 -15.78 -8.25
CA VAL A 155 -9.98 -16.07 -7.87
C VAL A 155 -10.26 -15.47 -6.49
N PRO A 156 -11.21 -14.51 -6.36
CA PRO A 156 -11.51 -13.89 -5.08
C PRO A 156 -12.09 -14.91 -4.08
N VAL A 157 -11.83 -14.68 -2.80
CA VAL A 157 -12.35 -15.52 -1.72
C VAL A 157 -13.19 -14.69 -0.74
N LYS A 158 -14.09 -15.36 -0.02
CA LYS A 158 -14.88 -14.74 1.05
C LYS A 158 -14.16 -14.95 2.38
N CYS A 159 -13.83 -13.86 3.06
CA CYS A 159 -13.18 -13.86 4.36
C CYS A 159 -14.15 -13.36 5.43
N ASN A 160 -14.18 -14.05 6.57
CA ASN A 160 -14.98 -13.61 7.71
C ASN A 160 -14.31 -12.39 8.36
N ASN A 161 -15.06 -11.33 8.62
CA ASN A 161 -14.58 -10.10 9.26
C ASN A 161 -15.35 -9.79 10.55
N PHE A 162 -15.77 -10.83 11.28
CA PHE A 162 -16.57 -10.79 12.53
C PHE A 162 -17.96 -10.16 12.45
N GLN A 163 -18.16 -9.16 11.59
CA GLN A 163 -19.41 -8.44 11.34
C GLN A 163 -20.03 -8.86 10.01
N ASP A 164 -19.21 -9.08 8.98
CA ASP A 164 -19.64 -9.44 7.63
C ASP A 164 -18.60 -10.31 6.90
N HIS A 165 -18.92 -10.73 5.68
CA HIS A 165 -17.98 -11.37 4.77
C HIS A 165 -17.34 -10.34 3.84
N ALA A 166 -16.03 -10.14 3.93
CA ALA A 166 -15.27 -9.36 2.96
C ALA A 166 -14.91 -10.23 1.74
N ILE A 167 -14.98 -9.66 0.54
CA ILE A 167 -14.48 -10.32 -0.68
C ILE A 167 -13.05 -9.85 -0.89
N CYS A 168 -12.09 -10.77 -0.80
CA CYS A 168 -10.67 -10.48 -0.96
C CYS A 168 -10.21 -10.94 -2.34
N THR A 169 -9.86 -9.98 -3.20
CA THR A 169 -9.41 -10.23 -4.57
C THR A 169 -8.01 -10.82 -4.63
N GLU A 170 -7.25 -10.73 -3.54
CA GLU A 170 -5.94 -11.36 -3.39
C GLU A 170 -6.02 -12.90 -3.36
N GLY A 171 -7.23 -13.46 -3.16
CA GLY A 171 -7.51 -14.89 -3.21
C GLY A 171 -7.19 -15.68 -1.94
N TYR A 172 -6.98 -15.00 -0.81
CA TYR A 172 -6.80 -15.61 0.50
C TYR A 172 -7.24 -14.65 1.61
N CYS A 173 -7.40 -15.17 2.82
CA CYS A 173 -7.78 -14.43 4.03
C CYS A 173 -6.58 -14.29 4.96
N GLY A 174 -6.58 -13.27 5.81
CA GLY A 174 -5.58 -13.11 6.87
C GLY A 174 -6.22 -13.05 8.25
N MET A 175 -5.59 -13.75 9.20
CA MET A 175 -5.85 -13.66 10.63
C MET A 175 -4.59 -13.12 11.31
N LEU A 176 -4.75 -12.11 12.15
CA LEU A 176 -3.68 -11.53 12.95
C LEU A 176 -4.15 -11.40 14.39
N GLU A 177 -3.32 -11.83 15.32
CA GLU A 177 -3.51 -11.62 16.74
C GLU A 177 -2.20 -11.11 17.33
N VAL A 178 -2.29 -10.04 18.11
CA VAL A 178 -1.14 -9.43 18.77
C VAL A 178 -1.48 -9.17 20.22
N SER A 179 -0.51 -9.39 21.10
CA SER A 179 -0.64 -9.09 22.52
C SER A 179 0.71 -8.68 23.09
N SER A 180 0.71 -7.65 23.93
CA SER A 180 1.89 -7.29 24.71
C SER A 180 1.47 -6.82 26.10
N ILE A 181 2.43 -6.75 26.99
CA ILE A 181 2.30 -5.93 28.18
C ILE A 181 2.33 -4.46 27.74
N THR A 182 1.49 -3.63 28.35
CA THR A 182 1.46 -2.18 28.09
C THR A 182 2.79 -1.54 28.48
N PRO A 183 3.19 -0.40 27.86
CA PRO A 183 4.45 0.26 28.19
C PRO A 183 4.64 0.56 29.69
N GLY A 184 3.54 0.82 30.42
CA GLY A 184 3.55 1.05 31.87
C GLY A 184 3.61 -0.21 32.74
N GLY A 185 3.53 -1.40 32.15
CA GLY A 185 3.59 -2.68 32.88
C GLY A 185 2.33 -3.04 33.67
N TYR A 186 1.25 -2.25 33.58
CA TYR A 186 0.07 -2.39 34.43
C TYR A 186 -0.88 -3.50 33.97
N SER A 187 -0.86 -3.81 32.68
CA SER A 187 -1.79 -4.77 32.08
C SER A 187 -1.26 -5.35 30.79
N GLN A 188 -1.80 -6.50 30.40
CA GLN A 188 -1.69 -7.06 29.05
C GLN A 188 -2.83 -6.53 28.19
N VAL A 189 -2.50 -6.11 26.97
CA VAL A 189 -3.49 -5.78 25.93
C VAL A 189 -3.38 -6.79 24.82
N SER A 190 -4.51 -7.12 24.20
CA SER A 190 -4.57 -8.01 23.05
C SER A 190 -5.58 -7.52 22.03
N GLN A 191 -5.26 -7.70 20.75
CA GLN A 191 -6.13 -7.38 19.63
C GLN A 191 -6.13 -8.54 18.62
N ARG A 192 -7.28 -8.77 18.00
CA ARG A 192 -7.51 -9.80 16.98
C ARG A 192 -8.11 -9.14 15.75
N TYR A 193 -7.66 -9.59 14.59
CA TYR A 193 -8.05 -9.07 13.29
C TYR A 193 -8.26 -10.21 12.31
N GLN A 194 -9.30 -10.10 11.50
CA GLN A 194 -9.57 -11.03 10.42
C GLN A 194 -10.06 -10.24 9.21
N TYR A 195 -9.17 -10.05 8.23
CA TYR A 195 -9.41 -9.17 7.09
C TYR A 195 -8.83 -9.75 5.80
N CYS A 196 -8.97 -9.00 4.71
CA CYS A 196 -8.15 -9.22 3.54
C CYS A 196 -6.66 -8.98 3.86
N PRO A 197 -5.74 -9.67 3.19
CA PRO A 197 -4.30 -9.56 3.45
C PRO A 197 -3.77 -8.13 3.39
N ASN A 198 -4.25 -7.32 2.44
CA ASN A 198 -3.89 -5.90 2.35
C ASN A 198 -4.21 -5.13 3.64
N ASP A 199 -5.39 -5.36 4.21
CA ASP A 199 -5.84 -4.70 5.43
C ASP A 199 -5.08 -5.20 6.66
N ILE A 200 -4.72 -6.48 6.72
CA ILE A 200 -3.84 -7.01 7.76
C ILE A 200 -2.49 -6.28 7.74
N ILE A 201 -1.91 -6.06 6.56
CA ILE A 201 -0.65 -5.32 6.43
C ILE A 201 -0.82 -3.85 6.86
N ASN A 202 -1.95 -3.20 6.51
CA ASN A 202 -2.27 -1.86 6.99
C ASN A 202 -2.40 -1.81 8.52
N GLN A 203 -3.01 -2.83 9.15
CA GLN A 203 -3.08 -2.91 10.62
C GLN A 203 -1.68 -3.08 11.24
N LEU A 204 -0.83 -3.93 10.65
CA LEU A 204 0.56 -4.07 11.10
C LEU A 204 1.31 -2.74 11.03
N TYR A 205 1.13 -1.98 9.93
CA TYR A 205 1.70 -0.64 9.83
C TYR A 205 1.21 0.28 10.94
N LEU A 206 -0.10 0.35 11.19
CA LEU A 206 -0.65 1.18 12.28
C LEU A 206 -0.13 0.76 13.66
N ILE A 207 0.03 -0.54 13.89
CA ILE A 207 0.62 -1.06 15.13
C ILE A 207 2.09 -0.65 15.26
N SER A 208 2.84 -0.72 14.17
CA SER A 208 4.27 -0.42 14.15
C SER A 208 4.62 1.06 14.32
N THR A 209 3.69 1.96 13.99
CA THR A 209 3.95 3.41 14.04
C THR A 209 3.87 3.97 15.46
N GLU A 210 4.71 4.97 15.74
CA GLU A 210 4.88 5.62 17.06
C GLU A 210 3.59 6.21 17.69
N LEU A 211 2.50 6.29 16.91
CA LEU A 211 1.20 6.70 17.41
C LEU A 211 0.55 5.63 18.30
N ASN A 212 1.06 4.39 18.30
CA ASN A 212 0.51 3.32 19.09
C ASN A 212 1.14 3.26 20.49
N ILE A 213 0.53 3.99 21.43
CA ILE A 213 0.87 3.93 22.86
C ILE A 213 0.34 2.67 23.58
N THR A 214 -0.35 1.78 22.85
CA THR A 214 -1.07 0.63 23.42
C THR A 214 -0.14 -0.55 23.66
N PHE A 215 0.76 -0.81 22.72
CA PHE A 215 1.65 -1.96 22.74
C PHE A 215 3.07 -1.57 23.19
N GLY A 216 3.81 -2.53 23.72
CA GLY A 216 5.21 -2.35 24.09
C GLY A 216 6.13 -2.35 22.86
N ASN A 217 7.22 -1.58 22.93
CA ASN A 217 8.18 -1.41 21.83
C ASN A 217 8.71 -2.74 21.26
N ALA A 218 8.91 -3.76 22.11
CA ALA A 218 9.38 -5.07 21.67
C ALA A 218 8.41 -5.78 20.71
N LEU A 219 7.09 -5.56 20.85
CA LEU A 219 6.11 -6.05 19.88
C LEU A 219 6.13 -5.20 18.61
N ILE A 220 6.22 -3.87 18.76
CA ILE A 220 6.30 -2.92 17.65
C ILE A 220 7.45 -3.31 16.69
N ASP A 221 8.65 -3.52 17.22
CA ASP A 221 9.82 -3.91 16.44
C ASP A 221 9.60 -5.26 15.73
N ALA A 222 8.92 -6.21 16.38
CA ALA A 222 8.64 -7.53 15.83
C ALA A 222 7.57 -7.54 14.73
N THR A 223 6.80 -6.47 14.53
CA THR A 223 5.72 -6.45 13.53
C THR A 223 6.22 -6.49 12.08
N HIS A 224 7.46 -6.05 11.83
CA HIS A 224 8.02 -5.93 10.48
C HIS A 224 8.12 -7.28 9.74
N ASP A 225 8.30 -8.39 10.45
CA ASP A 225 8.44 -9.71 9.82
C ASP A 225 7.09 -10.36 9.48
N ILE A 226 6.00 -9.90 10.11
CA ILE A 226 4.70 -10.57 10.09
C ILE A 226 4.05 -10.51 8.70
N GLY A 227 4.15 -9.38 8.00
CA GLY A 227 3.49 -9.22 6.70
C GLY A 227 4.08 -10.14 5.63
N SER A 228 5.38 -10.40 5.66
CA SER A 228 6.05 -11.33 4.73
C SER A 228 5.52 -12.77 4.87
N ILE A 229 5.27 -13.21 6.10
CA ILE A 229 4.68 -14.52 6.41
C ILE A 229 3.27 -14.60 5.82
N CYS A 230 2.50 -13.52 5.95
CA CYS A 230 1.14 -13.46 5.43
C CYS A 230 1.11 -13.55 3.89
N VAL A 231 1.96 -12.80 3.19
CA VAL A 231 2.05 -12.84 1.72
C VAL A 231 2.44 -14.23 1.21
N ASN A 232 3.24 -14.97 1.99
CA ASN A 232 3.60 -16.36 1.71
C ASN A 232 2.49 -17.37 2.05
N LYS A 233 1.27 -16.91 2.36
CA LYS A 233 0.09 -17.74 2.69
C LYS A 233 0.42 -18.78 3.76
N SER A 234 1.21 -18.35 4.73
CA SER A 234 1.74 -19.18 5.79
C SER A 234 1.14 -18.79 7.13
N ASN A 235 1.43 -19.59 8.15
CA ASN A 235 1.07 -19.29 9.52
C ASN A 235 2.31 -19.36 10.41
N GLN A 236 2.35 -18.50 11.42
CA GLN A 236 3.40 -18.49 12.41
C GLN A 236 2.86 -17.93 13.72
N LYS A 237 3.39 -18.45 14.82
CA LYS A 237 3.07 -18.04 16.19
C LYS A 237 4.36 -17.81 16.96
N VAL A 238 4.46 -16.68 17.64
CA VAL A 238 5.62 -16.33 18.45
C VAL A 238 5.18 -15.90 19.84
N LEU A 239 5.90 -16.39 20.85
CA LEU A 239 5.81 -15.96 22.23
C LEU A 239 7.22 -15.58 22.69
N TYR A 240 7.45 -14.29 22.88
CA TYR A 240 8.70 -13.76 23.42
C TYR A 240 8.54 -13.47 24.91
N LYS A 241 9.45 -13.99 25.73
CA LYS A 241 9.37 -13.96 27.20
C LYS A 241 10.54 -13.14 27.75
N ASN A 242 10.28 -11.89 28.13
CA ASN A 242 11.31 -10.99 28.64
C ASN A 242 10.74 -9.93 29.58
N GLY A 243 10.23 -10.34 30.75
CA GLY A 243 9.71 -9.38 31.72
C GLY A 243 8.56 -8.55 31.15
N LEU A 244 8.65 -7.23 31.35
CA LEU A 244 7.71 -6.23 30.80
C LEU A 244 7.76 -6.11 29.27
N SER A 245 8.81 -6.61 28.62
CA SER A 245 8.94 -6.63 27.16
C SER A 245 8.38 -7.91 26.53
N SER A 246 7.68 -8.75 27.30
CA SER A 246 7.07 -9.97 26.77
C SER A 246 5.92 -9.64 25.81
N TYR A 247 5.86 -10.37 24.71
CA TYR A 247 4.81 -10.23 23.71
C TYR A 247 4.45 -11.57 23.07
N PHE A 248 3.29 -11.57 22.44
CA PHE A 248 2.77 -12.67 21.65
C PHE A 248 2.23 -12.13 20.34
N TRP A 249 2.47 -12.85 19.25
CA TRP A 249 1.74 -12.64 18.02
C TRP A 249 1.48 -13.95 17.29
N TYR A 250 0.41 -13.97 16.52
CA TYR A 250 0.02 -15.05 15.64
C TYR A 250 -0.48 -14.46 14.33
N VAL A 251 0.01 -14.99 13.22
CA VAL A 251 -0.51 -14.68 11.88
C VAL A 251 -0.85 -15.99 11.19
N ASN A 252 -1.96 -16.01 10.47
CA ASN A 252 -2.32 -17.10 9.59
C ASN A 252 -3.03 -16.55 8.37
N CYS A 253 -2.36 -16.67 7.22
CA CYS A 253 -2.93 -16.27 5.95
C CYS A 253 -3.19 -17.50 5.09
N TYR A 254 -4.46 -17.73 4.76
CA TYR A 254 -4.93 -19.02 4.25
C TYR A 254 -6.00 -18.85 3.19
N VAL A 255 -6.08 -19.82 2.29
CA VAL A 255 -7.21 -19.92 1.35
C VAL A 255 -8.35 -20.64 2.08
N PRO A 256 -9.52 -20.00 2.28
CA PRO A 256 -10.62 -20.61 3.00
C PRO A 256 -11.11 -21.88 2.28
N SER A 257 -11.38 -22.93 3.05
CA SER A 257 -12.00 -24.17 2.60
C SER A 257 -13.37 -24.32 3.25
N ASN A 258 -14.35 -24.85 2.51
CA ASN A 258 -15.70 -25.08 3.00
C ASN A 258 -15.77 -26.08 4.17
N THR A 259 -14.69 -26.83 4.43
CA THR A 259 -14.69 -27.93 5.40
C THR A 259 -14.08 -27.56 6.75
N ASN A 260 -13.21 -26.55 6.82
CA ASN A 260 -12.43 -26.23 8.03
C ASN A 260 -12.52 -24.74 8.36
N SER A 261 -13.03 -24.41 9.54
CA SER A 261 -12.93 -23.05 10.08
C SER A 261 -11.59 -22.89 10.81
N VAL A 262 -10.82 -21.90 10.41
CA VAL A 262 -9.58 -21.53 11.10
C VAL A 262 -9.96 -20.77 12.38
N GLN A 263 -9.31 -21.10 13.49
CA GLN A 263 -9.55 -20.49 14.79
C GLN A 263 -8.28 -19.80 15.31
N PHE A 264 -8.47 -18.75 16.11
CA PHE A 264 -7.37 -18.14 16.85
C PHE A 264 -6.86 -19.12 17.93
N PRO A 265 -5.55 -19.17 18.19
CA PRO A 265 -5.03 -19.90 19.33
C PRO A 265 -5.43 -19.22 20.65
N ASP A 266 -5.23 -19.93 21.76
CA ASP A 266 -5.35 -19.35 23.08
C ASP A 266 -4.22 -18.33 23.33
N ILE A 267 -4.59 -17.19 23.91
CA ILE A 267 -3.66 -16.11 24.23
C ILE A 267 -2.91 -16.46 25.51
N PRO A 268 -1.57 -16.47 25.51
CA PRO A 268 -0.82 -16.67 26.73
C PRO A 268 -1.01 -15.49 27.69
N ASN A 269 -1.01 -15.78 29.00
CA ASN A 269 -0.94 -14.75 30.04
C ASN A 269 0.49 -14.22 30.13
N LEU A 270 0.75 -13.05 29.56
CA LEU A 270 2.05 -12.41 29.52
C LEU A 270 2.45 -11.82 30.88
N MET A 271 1.49 -11.45 31.73
CA MET A 271 1.76 -10.90 33.07
C MET A 271 2.48 -11.90 33.99
N PHE A 272 2.37 -13.20 33.71
CA PHE A 272 3.17 -14.23 34.37
C PHE A 272 4.69 -14.03 34.18
N TYR A 273 5.10 -13.55 32.99
CA TYR A 273 6.50 -13.28 32.69
C TYR A 273 6.96 -11.91 33.20
N ALA A 274 6.04 -10.99 33.48
CA ALA A 274 6.34 -9.71 34.12
C ALA A 274 6.68 -9.85 35.62
N THR A 275 5.94 -10.72 36.30
CA THR A 275 5.96 -10.87 37.77
C THR A 275 7.05 -11.80 38.28
N THR A 276 7.63 -12.63 37.42
CA THR A 276 8.76 -13.50 37.80
C THR A 276 10.05 -12.73 38.11
N THR A 277 10.09 -11.43 37.81
CA THR A 277 11.13 -10.50 38.27
C THR A 277 10.82 -9.79 39.60
N THR A 278 9.56 -9.77 40.08
CA THR A 278 9.19 -9.18 41.37
C THR A 278 7.84 -9.71 41.85
N THR A 279 7.85 -10.49 42.94
CA THR A 279 6.66 -10.92 43.70
C THR A 279 5.82 -9.74 44.18
N SER A 280 4.58 -9.58 43.66
CA SER A 280 3.38 -9.28 44.47
C SER A 280 2.07 -9.23 43.64
N ASN A 281 1.20 -10.21 43.88
CA ASN A 281 -0.28 -10.25 43.83
C ASN A 281 -1.11 -9.82 42.60
N PRO A 282 -2.28 -10.48 42.38
CA PRO A 282 -2.93 -10.59 41.07
C PRO A 282 -3.90 -9.44 40.78
N ILE A 283 -3.95 -9.02 39.51
CA ILE A 283 -4.95 -8.07 39.00
C ILE A 283 -5.80 -8.77 37.93
N MET A 284 -7.12 -8.58 38.03
CA MET A 284 -8.13 -9.10 37.11
C MET A 284 -7.92 -8.64 35.67
N THR A 285 -7.85 -9.58 34.75
CA THR A 285 -7.86 -9.36 33.30
C THR A 285 -9.28 -9.00 32.83
N THR A 286 -9.45 -7.87 32.14
CA THR A 286 -10.67 -7.54 31.41
C THR A 286 -10.38 -7.54 29.91
N THR A 287 -10.82 -8.60 29.23
CA THR A 287 -10.78 -8.67 27.76
C THR A 287 -11.88 -7.78 27.21
N LYS A 288 -11.56 -6.53 26.84
CA LYS A 288 -12.49 -5.72 26.04
C LYS A 288 -12.44 -6.22 24.60
N LEU A 289 -13.58 -6.69 24.11
CA LEU A 289 -13.82 -6.82 22.68
C LEU A 289 -13.72 -5.41 22.09
N ALA A 290 -12.66 -5.17 21.32
CA ALA A 290 -12.57 -3.95 20.52
C ALA A 290 -13.57 -4.08 19.37
N THR A 291 -14.78 -3.59 19.57
CA THR A 291 -15.60 -3.15 18.44
C THR A 291 -14.84 -2.06 17.71
N PRO A 292 -14.84 -2.03 16.37
CA PRO A 292 -14.21 -0.96 15.63
C PRO A 292 -14.91 0.35 16.00
N SER A 293 -14.29 1.15 16.87
CA SER A 293 -14.70 2.53 17.06
C SER A 293 -14.10 3.36 15.92
N SER A 294 -14.55 3.08 14.71
CA SER A 294 -14.48 4.04 13.61
C SER A 294 -15.53 5.11 13.86
N ASN A 295 -15.22 6.01 14.79
CA ASN A 295 -15.80 7.36 14.81
C ASN A 295 -14.72 8.37 14.41
N LEU A 296 -13.90 8.04 13.39
CA LEU A 296 -13.60 9.06 12.40
C LEU A 296 -14.92 9.27 11.67
N GLN A 297 -15.71 10.23 12.17
CA GLN A 297 -17.05 10.46 11.69
C GLN A 297 -16.99 10.61 10.17
N ILE A 298 -17.69 9.76 9.45
CA ILE A 298 -17.98 9.96 8.02
C ILE A 298 -18.47 11.39 7.77
N TYR A 299 -19.08 12.04 8.78
CA TYR A 299 -19.39 13.45 8.79
C TYR A 299 -18.20 14.39 8.58
N THR A 300 -16.98 14.16 9.12
CA THR A 300 -15.84 15.06 8.87
C THR A 300 -15.32 14.94 7.43
N ILE A 301 -15.34 13.73 6.85
CA ILE A 301 -14.98 13.52 5.44
C ILE A 301 -16.04 14.12 4.50
N ILE A 302 -17.34 13.94 4.82
CA ILE A 302 -18.43 14.58 4.07
C ILE A 302 -18.39 16.11 4.23
N LEU A 303 -18.10 16.64 5.43
CA LEU A 303 -17.99 18.08 5.64
C LEU A 303 -16.81 18.66 4.86
N LEU A 304 -15.66 17.97 4.81
CA LEU A 304 -14.49 18.37 4.00
C LEU A 304 -14.78 18.32 2.51
N MET A 305 -15.53 17.31 2.03
CA MET A 305 -15.97 17.26 0.63
C MET A 305 -16.94 18.40 0.29
N ILE A 306 -17.92 18.70 1.16
CA ILE A 306 -18.85 19.83 0.98
C ILE A 306 -18.11 21.17 1.04
N PHE A 307 -17.16 21.36 1.96
CA PHE A 307 -16.33 22.57 2.04
C PHE A 307 -15.48 22.73 0.76
N SER A 308 -14.86 21.66 0.27
CA SER A 308 -14.08 21.70 -0.97
C SER A 308 -14.92 21.99 -2.22
N TYR A 309 -16.22 21.65 -2.19
CA TYR A 309 -17.16 21.94 -3.27
C TYR A 309 -17.67 23.39 -3.22
N ILE A 310 -17.88 23.95 -2.03
CA ILE A 310 -18.37 25.34 -1.85
C ILE A 310 -17.27 26.38 -2.15
N PHE A 311 -16.01 26.08 -1.85
CA PHE A 311 -14.88 27.00 -2.07
C PHE A 311 -14.19 26.84 -3.45
N LYS A 312 -14.81 26.07 -4.36
CA LYS A 312 -14.49 26.10 -5.80
C LYS A 312 -15.38 27.13 -6.49
N VAL A 313 -15.12 28.41 -6.21
CA VAL A 313 -15.51 29.59 -7.01
C VAL A 313 -14.30 30.52 -7.04
#